data_AF-A0A4U1BNT3-F1
#
_entry.id   AF-A0A4U1BNT3-F1
#
_cell.length_a   1.000
_cell.length_b   1.000
_cell.length_c   1.000
_cell.angle_alpha   90.00
_cell.angle_beta   90.00
_cell.angle_gamma   90.00
#
_symmetry.space_group_name_H-M   'P 1'
#
loop_
_entity.id
_entity.type
_entity.pdbx_description
1 polymer ?
#
loop_
_entity_poly.entity_id
_entity_poly.type
_entity_poly.pdbx_seq_one_letter_code
_entity_poly.pdbx_strand_id
1 'polypeptide(L)'
;MLTHRKSLMLSGRELHFSYRILTGEIRIHHGEHLLFKQLFWLPLKTYELELFDEAYQLRAMLLPITKIGLRQGDCVICESLFSKLHRYTLFSFLFNSSKRALLATAYLLS
;
A
#
# COMPACT_ATOMS: atom_id res chain seq x y z
N MET A 1 2.82 13.33 8.01
CA MET A 1 3.49 12.95 6.76
C MET A 1 2.72 11.78 6.13
N LEU A 2 1.76 12.06 5.23
CA LEU A 2 0.77 11.06 4.73
C LEU A 2 1.21 10.37 3.42
N THR A 3 2.44 10.63 2.99
CA THR A 3 3.06 9.99 1.83
C THR A 3 4.23 9.14 2.31
N HIS A 4 4.20 7.85 2.00
CA HIS A 4 5.31 6.93 2.23
C HIS A 4 6.15 6.82 0.97
N ARG A 5 7.47 6.72 1.13
CA ARG A 5 8.40 6.52 0.03
C ARG A 5 9.35 5.37 0.38
N LYS A 6 9.73 4.59 -0.63
CA LYS A 6 10.74 3.54 -0.53
C LYS A 6 11.49 3.43 -1.85
N SER A 7 12.81 3.44 -1.79
CA SER A 7 13.66 3.05 -2.92
C SER A 7 13.90 1.54 -2.89
N LEU A 8 13.93 0.91 -4.05
CA LEU A 8 14.28 -0.50 -4.19
C LEU A 8 15.10 -0.67 -5.47
N MET A 9 16.17 -1.46 -5.41
CA MET A 9 16.91 -1.83 -6.62
C MET A 9 16.26 -3.04 -7.27
N LEU A 10 15.83 -2.90 -8.53
CA LEU A 10 15.32 -3.99 -9.38
C LEU A 10 16.22 -4.10 -10.61
N SER A 11 16.71 -5.30 -10.90
CA SER A 11 17.58 -5.57 -12.06
C SER A 11 18.73 -4.56 -12.22
N GLY A 12 19.33 -4.12 -11.10
CA GLY A 12 20.42 -3.14 -11.07
C GLY A 12 20.01 -1.66 -11.21
N ARG A 13 18.71 -1.36 -11.25
CA ARG A 13 18.16 0.02 -11.38
C ARG A 13 17.44 0.45 -10.11
N GLU A 14 17.63 1.70 -9.70
CA GLU A 14 16.95 2.24 -8.51
C GLU A 14 15.55 2.73 -8.88
N LEU A 15 14.54 2.14 -8.24
CA LEU A 15 13.14 2.56 -8.38
C LEU A 15 12.63 3.19 -7.09
N HIS A 16 11.97 4.33 -7.23
CA HIS A 16 11.34 5.03 -6.13
C HIS A 16 9.83 4.78 -6.15
N PHE A 17 9.36 4.06 -5.14
CA PHE A 17 7.95 3.82 -4.87
C PHE A 17 7.44 4.89 -3.92
N SER A 18 6.32 5.51 -4.24
CA SER A 18 5.63 6.44 -3.36
C SER A 18 4.16 6.09 -3.24
N TYR A 19 3.63 6.17 -2.02
CA TYR A 19 2.23 5.87 -1.71
C TYR A 19 1.61 6.98 -0.89
N ARG A 20 0.49 7.54 -1.38
CA ARG A 20 -0.31 8.56 -0.68
C ARG A 20 -1.48 7.88 0.01
N ILE A 21 -1.50 7.90 1.34
CA ILE A 21 -2.55 7.21 2.13
C ILE A 21 -3.94 7.78 1.84
N LEU A 22 -4.07 9.11 1.82
CA LEU A 22 -5.37 9.77 1.69
C LEU A 22 -6.07 9.45 0.37
N THR A 23 -5.30 9.34 -0.71
CA THR A 23 -5.84 9.09 -2.05
C THR A 23 -5.73 7.63 -2.48
N GLY A 24 -5.02 6.79 -1.72
CA GLY A 24 -4.70 5.42 -2.13
C GLY A 24 -3.80 5.36 -3.37
N GLU A 25 -3.09 6.44 -3.69
CA GLU A 25 -2.33 6.56 -4.93
C GLU A 25 -0.92 5.99 -4.78
N ILE A 26 -0.54 5.05 -5.64
CA ILE A 26 0.84 4.61 -5.79
C ILE A 26 1.46 5.22 -7.05
N ARG A 27 2.72 5.65 -6.92
CA ARG A 27 3.56 6.06 -8.05
C ARG A 27 4.91 5.36 -7.98
N ILE A 28 5.41 4.95 -9.14
CA ILE A 28 6.72 4.35 -9.31
C ILE A 28 7.52 5.26 -10.25
N HIS A 29 8.70 5.68 -9.80
CA HIS A 29 9.60 6.55 -10.56
C HIS A 29 10.96 5.89 -10.75
N HIS A 30 11.62 6.19 -11.86
CA HIS A 30 13.02 5.90 -12.12
C HIS A 30 13.73 7.21 -12.49
N GLY A 31 14.55 7.73 -11.59
CA GLY A 31 15.03 9.11 -11.69
C GLY A 31 13.87 10.10 -11.73
N GLU A 32 13.80 10.94 -12.77
CA GLU A 32 12.70 11.90 -12.97
C GLU A 32 11.48 11.32 -13.72
N HIS A 33 11.61 10.12 -14.31
CA HIS A 33 10.55 9.53 -15.11
C HIS A 33 9.52 8.80 -14.25
N LEU A 34 8.24 9.10 -14.46
CA LEU A 34 7.11 8.36 -13.89
C LEU A 34 6.87 7.11 -14.76
N LEU A 35 7.10 5.93 -14.20
CA LEU A 35 6.86 4.65 -14.89
C LEU A 35 5.45 4.13 -14.68
N PHE A 36 4.89 4.35 -13.49
CA PHE A 36 3.58 3.82 -13.14
C PHE A 36 2.86 4.74 -12.17
N LYS A 37 1.56 4.92 -12.37
CA LYS A 37 0.68 5.67 -11.47
C LYS A 37 -0.68 5.01 -11.44
N GLN A 38 -1.11 4.60 -10.25
CA GLN A 38 -2.40 3.94 -10.08
C GLN A 38 -3.03 4.33 -8.75
N LEU A 39 -4.35 4.49 -8.77
CA LEU A 39 -5.16 4.66 -7.56
C LEU A 39 -5.70 3.30 -7.12
N PHE A 40 -5.54 2.97 -5.85
CA PHE A 40 -6.08 1.77 -5.25
C PHE A 40 -7.45 2.05 -4.66
N TRP A 41 -8.48 1.74 -5.45
CA TRP A 41 -9.88 1.87 -5.04
C TRP A 41 -10.41 0.60 -4.37
N LEU A 42 -9.81 -0.54 -4.70
CA LEU A 42 -10.24 -1.86 -4.22
C LEU A 42 -9.40 -2.30 -3.02
N PRO A 43 -10.00 -2.93 -2.00
CA PRO A 43 -9.31 -3.35 -0.78
C PRO A 43 -8.32 -4.49 -1.03
N LEU A 44 -8.48 -5.26 -2.10
CA LEU A 44 -7.55 -6.26 -2.55
C LEU A 44 -7.50 -6.24 -4.07
N LYS A 45 -6.31 -5.98 -4.64
CA LYS A 45 -6.11 -6.06 -6.09
C LYS A 45 -4.66 -6.36 -6.42
N THR A 46 -4.47 -7.20 -7.44
CA THR A 46 -3.17 -7.39 -8.09
C THR A 46 -3.16 -6.53 -9.35
N TYR A 47 -2.10 -5.74 -9.51
CA TYR A 47 -1.84 -4.94 -10.70
C TYR A 47 -0.65 -5.54 -11.41
N GLU A 48 -0.80 -5.82 -12.69
CA GLU A 48 0.31 -6.18 -13.56
C GLU A 48 0.96 -4.90 -14.05
N LEU A 49 2.28 -4.84 -13.99
CA LEU A 49 3.10 -3.72 -14.42
C LEU A 49 4.27 -4.27 -15.20
N GLU A 50 4.50 -3.71 -16.37
CA GLU A 50 5.71 -3.94 -17.14
C GLU A 50 6.71 -2.84 -16.78
N LEU A 51 7.82 -3.21 -16.17
CA LEU A 51 8.92 -2.31 -15.85
C LEU A 51 10.14 -2.82 -16.60
N PHE A 52 10.64 -2.03 -17.55
CA PHE A 52 11.86 -2.35 -18.31
C PHE A 52 11.81 -3.72 -19.00
N ASP A 53 10.71 -4.01 -19.70
CA ASP A 53 10.45 -5.28 -20.42
C ASP A 53 10.32 -6.51 -19.50
N GLU A 54 10.27 -6.32 -18.18
CA GLU A 54 10.01 -7.37 -17.21
C GLU A 54 8.59 -7.21 -16.62
N ALA A 55 7.86 -8.34 -16.53
CA ALA A 55 6.52 -8.37 -15.97
C ALA A 55 6.57 -8.52 -14.44
N TYR A 56 6.03 -7.53 -13.74
CA TYR A 56 5.89 -7.50 -12.30
C TYR A 56 4.41 -7.51 -11.89
N GLN A 57 4.17 -7.99 -10.68
CA GLN A 57 2.86 -8.00 -10.05
C GLN A 57 2.93 -7.23 -8.73
N LEU A 58 2.15 -6.17 -8.66
CA LEU A 58 1.98 -5.35 -7.47
C LEU A 58 0.68 -5.75 -6.79
N ARG A 59 0.82 -6.48 -5.69
CA ARG A 59 -0.32 -6.94 -4.90
C ARG A 59 -0.60 -5.94 -3.80
N ALA A 60 -1.71 -5.23 -3.89
CA ALA A 60 -2.17 -4.30 -2.89
C ALA A 60 -3.31 -4.92 -2.08
N MET A 61 -3.12 -5.01 -0.77
CA MET A 61 -4.14 -5.31 0.22
C MET A 61 -4.24 -4.07 1.11
N LEU A 62 -5.38 -3.36 1.12
CA LEU A 62 -5.56 -2.12 1.86
C LEU A 62 -6.17 -2.34 3.25
N LEU A 63 -7.01 -3.37 3.41
CA LEU A 63 -7.76 -3.66 4.62
C LEU A 63 -7.57 -5.12 5.07
N PRO A 64 -7.55 -5.40 6.38
CA PRO A 64 -7.49 -4.44 7.51
C PRO A 64 -6.09 -3.83 7.72
N ILE A 65 -5.08 -4.39 7.03
CA ILE A 65 -3.69 -3.98 7.08
C ILE A 65 -3.27 -3.60 5.67
N THR A 66 -2.74 -2.39 5.50
CA THR A 66 -2.20 -2.00 4.19
C THR A 66 -0.86 -2.72 3.92
N LYS A 67 -0.89 -3.79 3.13
CA LYS A 67 0.27 -4.52 2.62
C LYS A 67 0.33 -4.36 1.09
N ILE A 68 1.40 -3.73 0.62
CA ILE A 68 1.68 -3.59 -0.81
C ILE A 68 2.97 -4.37 -1.08
N GLY A 69 2.86 -5.45 -1.84
CA GLY A 69 3.97 -6.33 -2.20
C GLY A 69 4.27 -6.26 -3.69
N LEU A 70 5.51 -6.58 -4.05
CA LEU A 70 6.01 -6.68 -5.42
C LEU A 70 6.51 -8.10 -5.66
N ARG A 71 6.00 -8.74 -6.72
CA ARG A 71 6.38 -10.08 -7.18
C ARG A 71 6.76 -10.04 -8.64
N GLN A 72 7.54 -11.01 -9.08
CA GLN A 72 7.90 -11.25 -10.48
C GLN A 72 7.69 -12.74 -10.73
N GLY A 73 6.64 -13.09 -11.46
CA GLY A 73 6.14 -14.47 -11.52
C GLY A 73 5.88 -15.04 -10.12
N ASP A 74 6.48 -16.19 -9.82
CA ASP A 74 6.40 -16.84 -8.50
C ASP A 74 7.37 -16.26 -7.46
N CYS A 75 8.34 -15.43 -7.89
CA CYS A 75 9.34 -14.87 -7.00
C CYS A 75 8.80 -13.64 -6.23
N VAL A 76 8.97 -13.64 -4.92
CA VAL A 76 8.62 -12.49 -4.06
C VAL A 76 9.84 -11.59 -3.92
N ILE A 77 9.83 -10.46 -4.60
CA ILE A 77 10.93 -9.49 -4.51
C ILE A 77 10.81 -8.65 -3.24
N CYS A 78 9.59 -8.20 -2.96
CA CYS A 78 9.32 -7.43 -1.76
C CYS A 78 7.94 -7.76 -1.20
N GLU A 79 7.89 -8.39 -0.03
CA GLU A 79 6.62 -8.66 0.64
C GLU A 79 5.89 -7.39 1.10
N SER A 80 6.64 -6.37 1.49
CA SER A 80 6.08 -5.12 2.01
C SER A 80 6.94 -3.93 1.60
N LEU A 81 6.49 -3.25 0.55
CA LEU A 81 7.05 -1.99 0.08
C LEU A 81 6.92 -0.88 1.13
N PHE A 82 5.99 -0.98 2.07
CA PHE A 82 5.76 0.07 3.05
C PHE A 82 5.43 -0.52 4.42
N SER A 83 6.41 -1.15 5.07
CA SER A 83 6.27 -1.76 6.40
C SER A 83 5.72 -0.82 7.47
N LYS A 84 5.92 0.50 7.32
CA LYS A 84 5.38 1.52 8.23
C LYS A 84 3.85 1.69 8.11
N LEU A 85 3.23 1.42 6.95
CA LEU A 85 1.77 1.55 6.76
C LEU A 85 0.97 0.57 7.63
N HIS A 86 1.55 -0.58 7.92
CA HIS A 86 0.94 -1.63 8.74
C HIS A 86 0.59 -1.16 10.15
N ARG A 87 1.44 -0.32 10.77
CA ARG A 87 1.20 0.13 12.15
C ARG A 87 0.04 1.11 12.22
N TYR A 88 -0.02 2.06 11.29
CA TYR A 88 -1.04 3.11 11.33
C TYR A 88 -2.46 2.61 11.03
N THR A 89 -2.61 1.62 10.13
CA THR A 89 -3.93 1.06 9.80
C THR A 89 -4.50 0.18 10.91
N LEU A 90 -3.65 -0.58 11.60
CA LEU A 90 -4.09 -1.42 12.72
C LEU A 90 -4.57 -0.56 13.90
N PHE A 91 -3.83 0.50 14.25
CA PHE A 91 -4.22 1.41 15.31
C PHE A 91 -5.50 2.18 14.98
N SER A 92 -5.64 2.70 13.76
CA SER A 92 -6.85 3.44 13.38
C SER A 92 -8.10 2.55 13.35
N PHE A 93 -7.98 1.31 12.89
CA PHE A 93 -9.10 0.36 12.87
C PHE A 93 -9.58 -0.02 14.28
N LEU A 94 -8.63 -0.29 15.19
CA LEU A 94 -8.94 -0.60 16.60
C LEU A 94 -9.58 0.59 17.32
N PHE A 95 -9.05 1.80 17.15
CA PHE A 95 -9.57 3.00 17.80
C PHE A 95 -10.97 3.41 17.30
N ASN A 96 -11.25 3.20 16.02
CA ASN A 96 -12.56 3.53 15.45
C ASN A 96 -13.62 2.52 15.88
N SER A 97 -13.22 1.26 16.04
CA SER A 97 -14.10 0.18 16.55
C SER A 97 -14.43 0.39 18.02
N SER A 98 -13.46 0.75 18.86
CA SER A 98 -13.70 1.03 20.29
C SER A 98 -14.61 2.24 20.48
N LYS A 99 -14.43 3.32 19.71
CA LYS A 99 -15.34 4.49 19.75
C LYS A 99 -16.78 4.12 19.37
N ARG A 100 -16.96 3.33 18.33
CA ARG A 100 -18.30 2.88 17.88
C ARG A 100 -18.95 1.95 18.90
N ALA A 101 -18.19 1.06 19.53
CA ALA A 101 -18.68 0.22 20.61
C ALA A 101 -19.13 1.07 21.81
N LEU A 102 -18.36 2.07 22.21
CA LEU A 102 -18.68 3.00 23.32
C LEU A 102 -19.96 3.80 23.05
N LEU A 103 -20.13 4.31 21.83
CA LEU A 103 -21.35 5.00 21.41
C LEU A 103 -22.56 4.05 21.35
N ALA A 104 -22.38 2.81 20.86
CA ALA A 104 -23.45 1.83 20.82
C ALA A 104 -23.90 1.42 22.23
N THR A 105 -22.97 1.24 23.16
CA THR A 105 -23.30 0.99 24.57
C THR A 105 -23.96 2.20 25.23
N ALA A 106 -23.50 3.42 24.94
CA ALA A 106 -24.12 4.63 25.46
C ALA A 106 -25.56 4.78 24.94
N TYR A 107 -25.80 4.49 23.66
CA TYR A 107 -27.12 4.54 23.04
C TYR A 107 -28.08 3.45 23.56
N LEU A 108 -27.57 2.26 23.90
CA LEU A 108 -28.37 1.19 24.50
C LEU A 108 -28.72 1.45 25.98
N LEU A 109 -27.98 2.33 26.65
CA LEU A 109 -28.16 2.72 28.05
C LEU A 109 -28.95 4.04 28.21
N SER A 110 -29.26 4.74 27.12
CA SER A 110 -30.11 5.94 27.10
C SER A 110 -31.48 5.65 26.52
#